data_AF-A0A9D7X566-F1
#
_entry.id   AF-A0A9D7X566-F1
#
_cell.length_a   1.000
_cell.length_b   1.000
_cell.length_c   1.000
_cell.angle_alpha   90.00
_cell.angle_beta   90.00
_cell.angle_gamma   90.00
#
_symmetry.space_group_name_H-M   'P 1'
#
loop_
_entity.id
_entity.type
_entity.pdbx_description
1 polymer ?
#
loop_
_entity_poly.entity_id
_entity_poly.type
_entity_poly.pdbx_seq_one_letter_code
_entity_poly.pdbx_strand_id
1 'polypeptide(L)'
;MTTEQKLWKAILELDTLLRENINEEEKYQKYFEENPLIFYILGLDVVESFEKKSKNKLAFDKERNFRPEPDFIGINKNSKIVRVIDIKTPFVEKITTSRSSDSNRAKFDAETEKYISQVTEYIDSIKENPESREMLKALFREKRFSAYQSIMIYGLSSQNDPRLVADLCSKRVPPIEIIFFDTLLQKLIEQYSHSRVDIQKRSGGCFIFQISLPKTQKNKKAYLFDIGKKKRNRLSAIIYKGKLNLECKDSNGDIHKLSAIIKPNKLHYIKFEFSNDSEGVYMSLSVNDDEQDLRHGKTTLDIDLNLNSLVLGADLKGNNGAEFSIVSKMIFGSTLSLSEKLEVYYNLKKSSTSPPPATINFSPEQYFIRDKSGNLVQENQKFGPRLVLTNPDPQKSN
;
A
#
# COMPACT_ATOMS: atom_id res chain seq x y z
N MET A 1 -4.59 -9.22 -10.30
CA MET A 1 -4.29 -8.64 -8.98
C MET A 1 -5.27 -9.22 -7.99
N THR A 2 -4.77 -9.94 -6.98
CA THR A 2 -5.59 -10.59 -5.94
C THR A 2 -6.20 -9.55 -4.99
N THR A 3 -7.18 -9.94 -4.18
CA THR A 3 -7.78 -9.05 -3.16
C THR A 3 -6.71 -8.54 -2.17
N GLU A 4 -5.79 -9.41 -1.75
CA GLU A 4 -4.71 -9.05 -0.84
C GLU A 4 -3.76 -8.00 -1.44
N GLN A 5 -3.40 -8.15 -2.72
CA GLN A 5 -2.57 -7.18 -3.42
C GLN A 5 -3.24 -5.81 -3.51
N LYS A 6 -4.55 -5.80 -3.80
CA LYS A 6 -5.32 -4.54 -3.83
C LYS A 6 -5.37 -3.89 -2.44
N LEU A 7 -5.56 -4.68 -1.39
CA LEU A 7 -5.59 -4.16 -0.02
C LEU A 7 -4.24 -3.58 0.40
N TRP A 8 -3.14 -4.28 0.11
CA TRP A 8 -1.79 -3.77 0.38
C TRP A 8 -1.53 -2.45 -0.32
N LYS A 9 -1.88 -2.34 -1.61
CA LYS A 9 -1.78 -1.10 -2.36
C LYS A 9 -2.58 0.03 -1.71
N ALA A 10 -3.83 -0.23 -1.33
CA ALA A 10 -4.68 0.76 -0.67
C ALA A 10 -4.12 1.24 0.68
N ILE A 11 -3.47 0.36 1.44
CA ILE A 11 -2.76 0.72 2.69
C ILE A 11 -1.58 1.63 2.38
N LEU A 12 -0.72 1.25 1.43
CA LEU A 12 0.47 2.02 1.06
C LEU A 12 0.14 3.44 0.58
N GLU A 13 -0.91 3.57 -0.24
CA GLU A 13 -1.34 4.86 -0.77
C GLU A 13 -1.91 5.77 0.32
N LEU A 14 -2.77 5.26 1.21
CA LEU A 14 -3.31 6.06 2.30
C LEU A 14 -2.26 6.43 3.34
N ASP A 15 -1.40 5.48 3.74
CA ASP A 15 -0.27 5.76 4.64
C ASP A 15 0.65 6.84 4.06
N THR A 16 0.91 6.81 2.73
CA THR A 16 1.67 7.87 2.06
C THR A 16 0.97 9.22 2.19
N LEU A 17 -0.31 9.31 1.81
CA LEU A 17 -1.07 10.57 1.82
C LEU A 17 -1.07 11.20 3.22
N LEU A 18 -1.27 10.38 4.25
CA LEU A 18 -1.29 10.82 5.64
C LEU A 18 0.10 11.26 6.11
N ARG A 19 1.17 10.51 5.82
CA ARG A 19 2.54 10.88 6.24
C ARG A 19 3.08 12.12 5.53
N GLU A 20 2.68 12.34 4.29
CA GLU A 20 3.05 13.54 3.52
C GLU A 20 2.23 14.78 3.92
N ASN A 21 1.28 14.64 4.85
CA ASN A 21 0.35 15.69 5.25
C ASN A 21 -0.39 16.33 4.07
N ILE A 22 -0.74 15.53 3.06
CA ILE A 22 -1.46 16.02 1.87
C ILE A 22 -2.86 16.45 2.30
N ASN A 23 -3.23 17.70 2.05
CA ASN A 23 -4.54 18.28 2.42
C ASN A 23 -5.35 18.69 1.18
N GLU A 24 -5.27 17.89 0.11
CA GLU A 24 -5.97 18.11 -1.15
C GLU A 24 -7.11 17.10 -1.31
N GLU A 25 -8.36 17.56 -1.29
CA GLU A 25 -9.56 16.70 -1.41
C GLU A 25 -9.54 15.84 -2.67
N GLU A 26 -9.10 16.40 -3.82
CA GLU A 26 -8.99 15.65 -5.09
C GLU A 26 -8.08 14.42 -4.99
N LYS A 27 -7.02 14.47 -4.16
CA LYS A 27 -6.11 13.33 -3.97
C LYS A 27 -6.79 12.21 -3.20
N TYR A 28 -7.56 12.53 -2.18
CA TYR A 28 -8.34 11.54 -1.42
C TYR A 28 -9.48 10.99 -2.26
N GLN A 29 -10.22 11.84 -2.97
CA GLN A 29 -11.26 11.39 -3.89
C GLN A 29 -10.70 10.37 -4.89
N LYS A 30 -9.59 10.72 -5.56
CA LYS A 30 -8.91 9.82 -6.49
C LYS A 30 -8.47 8.51 -5.82
N TYR A 31 -7.95 8.58 -4.59
CA TYR A 31 -7.58 7.40 -3.82
C TYR A 31 -8.76 6.44 -3.60
N PHE A 32 -9.95 6.95 -3.23
CA PHE A 32 -11.14 6.10 -3.04
C PHE A 32 -11.66 5.53 -4.37
N GLU A 33 -11.62 6.31 -5.45
CA GLU A 33 -12.01 5.84 -6.80
C GLU A 33 -11.09 4.71 -7.30
N GLU A 34 -9.78 4.81 -7.04
CA GLU A 34 -8.79 3.81 -7.46
C GLU A 34 -8.78 2.57 -6.55
N ASN A 35 -9.37 2.65 -5.34
CA ASN A 35 -9.36 1.58 -4.34
C ASN A 35 -10.77 1.21 -3.83
N PRO A 36 -11.69 0.74 -4.68
CA PRO A 36 -13.08 0.47 -4.31
C PRO A 36 -13.26 -0.62 -3.23
N LEU A 37 -12.23 -1.44 -2.97
CA LEU A 37 -12.26 -2.45 -1.91
C LEU A 37 -12.44 -1.83 -0.51
N ILE A 38 -12.06 -0.57 -0.33
CA ILE A 38 -12.19 0.13 0.95
C ILE A 38 -13.65 0.14 1.40
N PHE A 39 -14.57 0.32 0.46
CA PHE A 39 -15.99 0.31 0.75
C PHE A 39 -16.50 -1.05 1.23
N TYR A 40 -15.92 -2.15 0.75
CA TYR A 40 -16.23 -3.49 1.26
C TYR A 40 -15.85 -3.62 2.74
N ILE A 41 -14.73 -3.04 3.15
CA ILE A 41 -14.29 -2.99 4.55
C ILE A 41 -15.20 -2.11 5.39
N LEU A 42 -15.84 -1.11 4.77
CA LEU A 42 -16.91 -0.31 5.36
C LEU A 42 -18.29 -1.00 5.32
N GLY A 43 -18.36 -2.27 4.90
CA GLY A 43 -19.58 -3.07 4.89
C GLY A 43 -20.50 -2.81 3.69
N LEU A 44 -19.97 -2.30 2.58
CA LEU A 44 -20.71 -2.01 1.35
C LEU A 44 -20.35 -3.00 0.24
N ASP A 45 -21.36 -3.61 -0.36
CA ASP A 45 -21.16 -4.63 -1.41
C ASP A 45 -20.98 -4.00 -2.80
N VAL A 46 -21.62 -2.85 -3.04
CA VAL A 46 -21.56 -2.10 -4.30
C VAL A 46 -21.53 -0.62 -3.97
N VAL A 47 -20.62 0.12 -4.61
CA VAL A 47 -20.48 1.57 -4.46
C VAL A 47 -20.24 2.19 -5.83
N GLU A 48 -20.85 3.34 -6.05
CA GLU A 48 -20.76 4.12 -7.28
C GLU A 48 -20.37 5.56 -6.94
N SER A 49 -19.52 6.16 -7.77
CA SER A 49 -19.13 7.58 -7.65
C SER A 49 -20.27 8.46 -8.18
N PHE A 50 -20.51 9.57 -7.49
CA PHE A 50 -21.47 10.62 -7.82
C PHE A 50 -20.81 12.01 -7.92
N GLU A 51 -19.47 12.05 -7.90
CA GLU A 51 -18.68 13.28 -8.12
C GLU A 51 -19.04 13.90 -9.49
N LYS A 52 -18.79 15.21 -9.66
CA LYS A 52 -19.14 15.98 -10.87
C LYS A 52 -18.65 15.37 -12.18
N LYS A 53 -17.47 14.75 -12.18
CA LYS A 53 -16.85 14.08 -13.33
C LYS A 53 -17.43 12.68 -13.57
N SER A 54 -18.18 12.12 -12.62
CA SER A 54 -18.84 10.83 -12.76
C SER A 54 -20.02 10.89 -13.74
N LYS A 55 -20.44 9.70 -14.22
CA LYS A 55 -21.62 9.57 -15.09
C LYS A 55 -22.93 9.55 -14.30
N ASN A 56 -22.87 9.27 -13.00
CA ASN A 56 -24.05 9.14 -12.16
C ASN A 56 -24.42 10.51 -11.61
N LYS A 57 -25.69 10.88 -11.70
CA LYS A 57 -26.19 12.15 -11.18
C LYS A 57 -27.55 11.93 -10.54
N LEU A 58 -27.74 12.46 -9.33
CA LEU A 58 -29.04 12.48 -8.70
C LEU A 58 -29.98 13.47 -9.41
N ALA A 59 -31.28 13.22 -9.28
CA ALA A 59 -32.28 14.13 -9.80
C ALA A 59 -32.19 15.48 -9.08
N PHE A 60 -32.58 16.55 -9.77
CA PHE A 60 -32.65 17.87 -9.15
C PHE A 60 -33.76 17.91 -8.10
N ASP A 61 -33.44 18.38 -6.90
CA ASP A 61 -34.40 18.58 -5.82
C ASP A 61 -35.05 19.94 -5.98
N LYS A 62 -36.33 19.95 -6.38
CA LYS A 62 -37.08 21.19 -6.60
C LYS A 62 -37.42 21.90 -5.30
N GLU A 63 -37.61 21.17 -4.20
CA GLU A 63 -38.01 21.75 -2.93
C GLU A 63 -36.84 22.45 -2.25
N ARG A 64 -35.65 21.84 -2.31
CA ARG A 64 -34.42 22.40 -1.77
C ARG A 64 -33.62 23.23 -2.78
N ASN A 65 -34.06 23.27 -4.04
CA ASN A 65 -33.48 24.02 -5.15
C ASN A 65 -31.99 23.73 -5.40
N PHE A 66 -31.59 22.47 -5.36
CA PHE A 66 -30.22 22.05 -5.69
C PHE A 66 -30.19 20.64 -6.29
N ARG A 67 -29.06 20.27 -6.89
CA ARG A 67 -28.79 18.88 -7.25
C ARG A 67 -27.81 18.30 -6.22
N PRO A 68 -28.16 17.21 -5.54
CA PRO A 68 -27.21 16.56 -4.64
C PRO A 68 -26.04 15.96 -5.40
N GLU A 69 -24.83 16.20 -4.89
CA GLU A 69 -23.55 15.77 -5.46
C GLU A 69 -22.69 15.13 -4.36
N PRO A 70 -23.13 14.00 -3.75
CA PRO A 70 -22.27 13.26 -2.82
C PRO A 70 -21.08 12.66 -3.57
N ASP A 71 -19.98 12.38 -2.86
CA ASP A 71 -18.81 11.75 -3.50
C ASP A 71 -19.13 10.33 -3.98
N PHE A 72 -19.76 9.53 -3.11
CA PHE A 72 -20.18 8.16 -3.44
C PHE A 72 -21.52 7.81 -2.81
N ILE A 73 -22.18 6.83 -3.41
CA ILE A 73 -23.35 6.16 -2.82
C ILE A 73 -23.12 4.66 -2.92
N GLY A 74 -23.36 3.97 -1.80
CA GLY A 74 -23.19 2.53 -1.70
C GLY A 74 -24.38 1.81 -1.09
N ILE A 75 -24.39 0.50 -1.22
CA ILE A 75 -25.40 -0.36 -0.60
C ILE A 75 -24.77 -1.59 0.06
N ASN A 76 -25.28 -1.93 1.25
CA ASN A 76 -25.17 -3.28 1.78
C ASN A 76 -26.34 -4.11 1.26
N LYS A 77 -26.07 -5.11 0.42
CA LYS A 77 -27.07 -5.94 -0.24
C LYS A 77 -27.82 -6.85 0.72
N ASN A 78 -27.25 -7.19 1.87
CA ASN A 78 -27.93 -8.03 2.85
C ASN A 78 -28.96 -7.23 3.64
N SER A 79 -28.55 -6.09 4.21
CA SER A 79 -29.43 -5.24 5.00
C SER A 79 -30.32 -4.32 4.15
N LYS A 80 -30.00 -4.15 2.86
CA LYS A 80 -30.63 -3.19 1.92
C LYS A 80 -30.53 -1.73 2.37
N ILE A 81 -29.52 -1.42 3.19
CA ILE A 81 -29.24 -0.06 3.65
C ILE A 81 -28.41 0.66 2.60
N VAL A 82 -28.90 1.81 2.14
CA VAL A 82 -28.14 2.72 1.28
C VAL A 82 -27.31 3.65 2.16
N ARG A 83 -26.04 3.84 1.81
CA ARG A 83 -25.12 4.75 2.48
C ARG A 83 -24.67 5.84 1.51
N VAL A 84 -24.92 7.09 1.86
CA VAL A 84 -24.32 8.25 1.20
C VAL A 84 -22.95 8.49 1.85
N ILE A 85 -21.91 8.60 1.05
CA ILE A 85 -20.54 8.75 1.52
C ILE A 85 -20.00 10.10 1.05
N ASP A 86 -19.47 10.84 2.00
CA ASP A 86 -18.84 12.14 1.76
C ASP A 86 -17.45 12.14 2.39
N ILE A 87 -16.46 12.55 1.62
CA ILE A 87 -15.06 12.59 1.98
C ILE A 87 -14.69 14.05 2.19
N LYS A 88 -13.96 14.28 3.26
CA LYS A 88 -13.35 15.57 3.58
C LYS A 88 -11.88 15.34 3.87
N THR A 89 -11.11 16.39 4.11
CA THR A 89 -9.67 16.21 4.31
C THR A 89 -9.33 15.72 5.74
N PRO A 90 -8.17 15.07 5.93
CA PRO A 90 -7.76 14.58 7.26
C PRO A 90 -7.22 15.67 8.18
N PHE A 91 -6.61 16.73 7.64
CA PHE A 91 -5.92 17.75 8.42
C PHE A 91 -6.79 18.98 8.61
N VAL A 92 -7.82 18.81 9.43
CA VAL A 92 -8.74 19.86 9.85
C VAL A 92 -8.45 20.27 11.28
N GLU A 93 -8.97 21.44 11.69
CA GLU A 93 -8.94 21.80 13.09
C GLU A 93 -9.63 20.72 13.93
N LYS A 94 -9.18 20.58 15.18
CA LYS A 94 -9.80 19.66 16.13
C LYS A 94 -11.29 19.97 16.19
N ILE A 95 -12.12 18.94 16.13
CA ILE A 95 -13.56 19.04 16.39
C ILE A 95 -13.70 19.66 17.78
N THR A 96 -13.96 20.96 17.83
CA THR A 96 -14.04 21.69 19.09
C THR A 96 -15.46 21.54 19.61
N THR A 97 -15.61 20.69 20.62
CA THR A 97 -16.88 20.66 21.34
C THR A 97 -16.98 21.91 22.19
N SER A 98 -17.86 22.82 21.78
CA SER A 98 -18.10 24.06 22.51
C SER A 98 -18.54 23.73 23.95
N ARG A 99 -17.64 23.91 24.92
CA ARG A 99 -18.01 24.15 26.32
C ARG A 99 -18.44 25.61 26.43
N SER A 100 -19.59 25.94 25.85
CA SER A 100 -20.16 27.27 26.04
C SER A 100 -20.63 27.40 27.49
N SER A 101 -20.37 28.56 28.06
CA SER A 101 -20.48 28.93 29.48
C SER A 101 -21.88 28.85 30.10
N ASP A 102 -22.88 28.22 29.45
CA ASP A 102 -24.25 28.13 29.96
C ASP A 102 -25.03 26.82 29.64
N SER A 103 -24.40 25.77 29.10
CA SER A 103 -25.00 24.41 29.20
C SER A 103 -23.98 23.32 28.89
N ASN A 104 -23.98 22.24 29.68
CA ASN A 104 -23.09 21.06 29.57
C ASN A 104 -23.35 20.18 28.32
N ARG A 105 -23.70 20.74 27.16
CA ARG A 105 -24.00 19.96 25.94
C ARG A 105 -22.88 20.12 24.93
N ALA A 106 -22.08 19.06 24.76
CA ALA A 106 -21.15 18.94 23.65
C ALA A 106 -21.87 19.07 22.30
N LYS A 107 -21.25 19.75 21.33
CA LYS A 107 -21.71 19.94 19.95
C LYS A 107 -20.50 19.86 19.00
N PHE A 108 -20.73 19.68 17.70
CA PHE A 108 -19.63 19.84 16.74
C PHE A 108 -19.33 21.34 16.56
N ASP A 109 -18.16 21.65 16.00
CA ASP A 109 -17.85 23.01 15.55
C ASP A 109 -18.64 23.36 14.28
N ALA A 110 -18.61 24.64 13.91
CA ALA A 110 -19.40 25.16 12.80
C ALA A 110 -19.05 24.50 11.45
N GLU A 111 -17.78 24.14 11.23
CA GLU A 111 -17.33 23.52 9.98
C GLU A 111 -17.80 22.07 9.87
N THR A 112 -17.64 21.30 10.94
CA THR A 112 -18.12 19.93 11.01
C THR A 112 -19.64 19.87 10.94
N GLU A 113 -20.36 20.79 11.61
CA GLU A 113 -21.82 20.91 11.48
C GLU A 113 -22.24 21.23 10.04
N LYS A 114 -21.48 22.07 9.32
CA LYS A 114 -21.75 22.36 7.91
C LYS A 114 -21.64 21.09 7.05
N TYR A 115 -20.59 20.30 7.23
CA TYR A 115 -20.45 19.04 6.48
C TYR A 115 -21.54 18.03 6.84
N ILE A 116 -21.88 17.90 8.13
CA ILE A 116 -23.00 17.07 8.59
C ILE A 116 -24.32 17.51 7.96
N SER A 117 -24.59 18.82 7.89
CA SER A 117 -25.78 19.38 7.25
C SER A 117 -25.84 19.01 5.77
N GLN A 118 -24.73 19.21 5.05
CA GLN A 118 -24.61 18.90 3.63
C GLN A 118 -24.96 17.42 3.35
N VAL A 119 -24.39 16.50 4.12
CA VAL A 119 -24.65 15.06 3.94
C VAL A 119 -26.08 14.67 4.34
N THR A 120 -26.64 15.34 5.35
CA THR A 120 -28.04 15.17 5.74
C THR A 120 -28.98 15.61 4.63
N GLU A 121 -28.73 16.76 4.02
CA GLU A 121 -29.49 17.28 2.88
C GLU A 121 -29.46 16.32 1.69
N TYR A 122 -28.33 15.67 1.42
CA TYR A 122 -28.24 14.65 0.38
C TYR A 122 -29.16 13.46 0.67
N ILE A 123 -29.16 12.96 1.90
CA ILE A 123 -30.03 11.85 2.29
C ILE A 123 -31.49 12.24 2.18
N ASP A 124 -31.88 13.40 2.71
CA ASP A 124 -33.28 13.82 2.70
C ASP A 124 -33.76 14.07 1.27
N SER A 125 -32.92 14.67 0.43
CA SER A 125 -33.20 14.82 -0.99
C SER A 125 -33.45 13.48 -1.69
N ILE A 126 -32.62 12.46 -1.42
CA ILE A 126 -32.83 11.11 -1.96
C ILE A 126 -34.13 10.49 -1.40
N LYS A 127 -34.37 10.61 -0.09
CA LYS A 127 -35.51 10.00 0.59
C LYS A 127 -36.84 10.58 0.18
N GLU A 128 -36.88 11.86 -0.18
CA GLU A 128 -38.10 12.56 -0.55
C GLU A 128 -38.31 12.55 -2.07
N ASN A 129 -37.25 12.60 -2.89
CA ASN A 129 -37.34 12.59 -4.35
C ASN A 129 -37.52 11.17 -4.95
N PRO A 130 -38.71 10.82 -5.51
CA PRO A 130 -38.95 9.49 -6.08
C PRO A 130 -38.05 9.15 -7.27
N GLU A 131 -37.68 10.14 -8.09
CA GLU A 131 -36.83 9.95 -9.26
C GLU A 131 -35.42 9.49 -8.84
N SER A 132 -34.85 10.15 -7.82
CA SER A 132 -33.58 9.73 -7.22
C SER A 132 -33.65 8.30 -6.69
N ARG A 133 -34.76 7.91 -6.02
CA ARG A 133 -34.91 6.54 -5.50
C ARG A 133 -35.00 5.50 -6.60
N GLU A 134 -35.79 5.75 -7.65
CA GLU A 134 -35.92 4.82 -8.78
C GLU A 134 -34.61 4.68 -9.55
N MET A 135 -33.86 5.76 -9.72
CA MET A 135 -32.53 5.71 -10.31
C MET A 135 -31.57 4.86 -9.46
N LEU A 136 -31.51 5.06 -8.14
CA LEU A 136 -30.65 4.24 -7.27
C LEU A 136 -31.08 2.76 -7.24
N LYS A 137 -32.38 2.48 -7.27
CA LYS A 137 -32.91 1.11 -7.38
C LYS A 137 -32.45 0.44 -8.66
N ALA A 138 -32.51 1.14 -9.80
CA ALA A 138 -32.02 0.65 -11.07
C ALA A 138 -30.50 0.41 -11.05
N LEU A 139 -29.75 1.39 -10.52
CA LEU A 139 -28.28 1.35 -10.42
C LEU A 139 -27.81 0.15 -9.58
N PHE A 140 -28.39 -0.04 -8.40
CA PHE A 140 -28.02 -1.12 -7.49
C PHE A 140 -28.77 -2.44 -7.74
N ARG A 141 -29.69 -2.46 -8.70
CA ARG A 141 -30.56 -3.60 -9.05
C ARG A 141 -31.39 -4.11 -7.86
N GLU A 142 -31.94 -3.18 -7.10
CA GLU A 142 -32.75 -3.46 -5.92
C GLU A 142 -34.19 -2.97 -6.09
N LYS A 143 -35.16 -3.72 -5.56
CA LYS A 143 -36.58 -3.33 -5.63
C LYS A 143 -36.96 -2.33 -4.55
N ARG A 144 -36.30 -2.39 -3.40
CA ARG A 144 -36.57 -1.57 -2.22
C ARG A 144 -35.31 -1.40 -1.38
N PHE A 145 -35.25 -0.29 -0.65
CA PHE A 145 -34.25 -0.02 0.36
C PHE A 145 -34.91 -0.05 1.74
N SER A 146 -34.18 -0.50 2.75
CA SER A 146 -34.67 -0.60 4.13
C SER A 146 -34.47 0.70 4.90
N ALA A 147 -33.36 1.39 4.65
CA ALA A 147 -33.00 2.65 5.28
C ALA A 147 -31.95 3.40 4.44
N TYR A 148 -31.75 4.66 4.82
CA TYR A 148 -30.70 5.53 4.30
C TYR A 148 -29.88 6.05 5.47
N GLN A 149 -28.56 5.96 5.35
CA GLN A 149 -27.59 6.39 6.35
C GLN A 149 -26.47 7.16 5.63
N SER A 150 -25.61 7.83 6.40
CA SER A 150 -24.39 8.39 5.85
C SER A 150 -23.13 7.92 6.54
N ILE A 151 -22.04 7.92 5.78
CA ILE A 151 -20.67 7.84 6.27
C ILE A 151 -19.99 9.14 5.86
N MET A 152 -19.37 9.82 6.81
CA MET A 152 -18.45 10.93 6.53
C MET A 152 -17.03 10.48 6.88
N ILE A 153 -16.12 10.52 5.91
CA ILE A 153 -14.71 10.19 6.13
C ILE A 153 -13.96 11.50 6.34
N TYR A 154 -13.55 11.77 7.58
CA TYR A 154 -13.14 13.11 8.00
C TYR A 154 -12.20 13.09 9.19
N GLY A 155 -11.14 13.91 9.13
CA GLY A 155 -10.24 14.15 10.25
C GLY A 155 -9.37 12.96 10.67
N LEU A 156 -8.62 13.17 11.75
CA LEU A 156 -7.80 12.15 12.42
C LEU A 156 -8.30 11.87 13.84
N SER A 157 -8.27 10.61 14.27
CA SER A 157 -8.68 10.21 15.62
C SER A 157 -7.71 10.71 16.69
N SER A 158 -6.45 10.98 16.35
CA SER A 158 -5.48 11.59 17.26
C SER A 158 -5.84 13.02 17.69
N GLN A 159 -6.66 13.71 16.89
CA GLN A 159 -7.08 15.09 17.14
C GLN A 159 -8.47 15.16 17.80
N ASN A 160 -9.26 14.09 17.71
CA ASN A 160 -10.68 14.08 18.04
C ASN A 160 -10.99 12.97 19.06
N ASP A 161 -12.00 13.15 19.93
CA ASP A 161 -12.45 12.08 20.82
C ASP A 161 -13.43 11.16 20.06
N PRO A 162 -13.05 9.91 19.70
CA PRO A 162 -13.91 9.06 18.87
C PRO A 162 -15.21 8.67 19.55
N ARG A 163 -15.21 8.56 20.90
CA ARG A 163 -16.42 8.20 21.65
C ARG A 163 -17.41 9.35 21.64
N LEU A 164 -16.92 10.56 21.91
CA LEU A 164 -17.75 11.75 21.89
C LEU A 164 -18.34 12.03 20.50
N VAL A 165 -17.52 11.86 19.46
CA VAL A 165 -17.98 12.00 18.06
C VAL A 165 -19.06 10.97 17.74
N ALA A 166 -18.86 9.69 18.09
CA ALA A 166 -19.88 8.65 17.90
C ALA A 166 -21.19 8.97 18.66
N ASP A 167 -21.09 9.45 19.90
CA ASP A 167 -22.26 9.83 20.70
C ASP A 167 -23.04 11.00 20.07
N LEU A 168 -22.35 12.01 19.54
CA LEU A 168 -22.99 13.15 18.85
C LEU A 168 -23.62 12.74 17.51
N CYS A 169 -22.93 11.88 16.76
CA CYS A 169 -23.41 11.28 15.52
C CYS A 169 -24.68 10.43 15.72
N SER A 170 -24.73 9.63 16.79
CA SER A 170 -25.88 8.75 17.10
C SER A 170 -27.20 9.49 17.35
N LYS A 171 -27.11 10.78 17.72
CA LYS A 171 -28.28 11.65 17.98
C LYS A 171 -28.83 12.31 16.72
N ARG A 172 -28.18 12.13 15.57
CA ARG A 172 -28.60 12.74 14.30
C ARG A 172 -29.70 11.91 13.64
N VAL A 173 -30.58 12.63 12.94
CA VAL A 173 -31.63 12.06 12.11
C VAL A 173 -31.53 12.76 10.75
N PRO A 174 -31.13 12.05 9.68
CA PRO A 174 -30.77 10.64 9.59
C PRO A 174 -29.46 10.29 10.35
N PRO A 175 -29.22 9.01 10.69
CA PRO A 175 -27.98 8.59 11.35
C PRO A 175 -26.76 8.82 10.45
N ILE A 176 -25.71 9.36 11.05
CA ILE A 176 -24.42 9.64 10.40
C ILE A 176 -23.33 8.86 11.15
N GLU A 177 -22.39 8.26 10.43
CA GLU A 177 -21.18 7.67 10.97
C GLU A 177 -19.97 8.52 10.53
N ILE A 178 -19.14 8.98 11.46
CA ILE A 178 -17.86 9.62 11.12
C ILE A 178 -16.74 8.59 11.27
N ILE A 179 -15.93 8.43 10.21
CA ILE A 179 -14.76 7.56 10.20
C ILE A 179 -13.52 8.41 9.97
N PHE A 180 -12.60 8.40 10.93
CA PHE A 180 -11.31 9.07 10.78
C PHE A 180 -10.38 8.32 9.83
N PHE A 181 -9.49 9.03 9.13
CA PHE A 181 -8.59 8.42 8.15
C PHE A 181 -7.57 7.45 8.76
N ASP A 182 -7.03 7.76 9.93
CA ASP A 182 -6.14 6.87 10.67
C ASP A 182 -6.88 5.61 11.14
N THR A 183 -8.13 5.75 11.58
CA THR A 183 -8.99 4.61 11.93
C THR A 183 -9.29 3.75 10.71
N LEU A 184 -9.55 4.36 9.54
CA LEU A 184 -9.73 3.65 8.27
C LEU A 184 -8.46 2.88 7.88
N LEU A 185 -7.29 3.52 7.99
CA LEU A 185 -6.01 2.88 7.75
C LEU A 185 -5.81 1.66 8.66
N GLN A 186 -6.15 1.77 9.95
CA GLN A 186 -6.09 0.64 10.87
C GLN A 186 -7.04 -0.50 10.47
N LYS A 187 -8.28 -0.20 10.08
CA LYS A 187 -9.22 -1.23 9.58
C LYS A 187 -8.68 -1.96 8.34
N LEU A 188 -8.04 -1.23 7.42
CA LEU A 188 -7.39 -1.81 6.24
C LEU A 188 -6.24 -2.74 6.65
N ILE A 189 -5.39 -2.27 7.57
CA ILE A 189 -4.27 -3.02 8.14
C ILE A 189 -4.74 -4.30 8.84
N GLU A 190 -5.77 -4.21 9.68
CA GLU A 190 -6.35 -5.35 10.40
C GLU A 190 -6.84 -6.42 9.42
N GLN A 191 -7.59 -6.02 8.40
CA GLN A 191 -8.04 -6.95 7.36
C GLN A 191 -6.88 -7.61 6.60
N TYR A 192 -5.85 -6.83 6.28
CA TYR A 192 -4.67 -7.37 5.62
C TYR A 192 -3.89 -8.33 6.52
N SER A 193 -3.85 -8.05 7.83
CA SER A 193 -3.12 -8.84 8.81
C SER A 193 -3.79 -10.18 9.14
N HIS A 194 -5.12 -10.29 8.95
CA HIS A 194 -5.87 -11.49 9.35
C HIS A 194 -5.38 -12.77 8.68
N SER A 195 -5.01 -12.70 7.40
CA SER A 195 -4.42 -13.83 6.68
C SER A 195 -2.90 -13.94 6.86
N ARG A 196 -2.25 -13.09 7.66
CA ARG A 196 -0.78 -12.87 7.68
C ARG A 196 -0.16 -12.82 9.08
N VAL A 197 -0.89 -13.25 10.11
CA VAL A 197 -0.39 -13.27 11.49
C VAL A 197 0.84 -14.18 11.61
N ASP A 198 0.86 -15.25 10.84
CA ASP A 198 1.87 -16.31 10.82
C ASP A 198 3.14 -15.96 10.04
N ILE A 199 3.28 -14.74 9.50
CA ILE A 199 4.44 -14.36 8.64
C ILE A 199 5.24 -13.15 9.13
N GLN A 200 4.82 -12.51 10.24
CA GLN A 200 5.48 -11.32 10.76
C GLN A 200 6.67 -11.70 11.65
N LYS A 201 7.80 -10.99 11.48
CA LYS A 201 9.00 -11.13 12.33
C LYS A 201 9.56 -12.55 12.43
N ARG A 202 9.39 -13.35 11.38
CA ARG A 202 9.90 -14.72 11.33
C ARG A 202 11.41 -14.75 11.14
N SER A 203 12.01 -15.81 11.65
CA SER A 203 13.45 -16.05 11.46
C SER A 203 13.75 -16.33 9.98
N GLY A 204 14.81 -15.73 9.46
CA GLY A 204 15.14 -15.82 8.03
C GLY A 204 15.90 -14.59 7.54
N GLY A 205 15.48 -14.04 6.40
CA GLY A 205 16.13 -12.87 5.82
C GLY A 205 15.17 -12.00 5.01
N CYS A 206 15.37 -10.69 5.10
CA CYS A 206 14.73 -9.72 4.23
C CYS A 206 15.80 -8.87 3.52
N PHE A 207 15.67 -8.76 2.20
CA PHE A 207 16.58 -8.01 1.34
C PHE A 207 15.79 -6.96 0.59
N ILE A 208 16.18 -5.71 0.75
CA ILE A 208 15.48 -4.57 0.18
C ILE A 208 16.46 -3.78 -0.66
N PHE A 209 16.08 -3.50 -1.89
CA PHE A 209 16.90 -2.78 -2.84
C PHE A 209 16.08 -1.72 -3.56
N GLN A 210 16.72 -0.59 -3.82
CA GLN A 210 16.22 0.42 -4.74
C GLN A 210 17.15 0.42 -5.96
N ILE A 211 16.70 -0.21 -7.06
CA ILE A 211 17.55 -0.48 -8.22
C ILE A 211 16.91 -0.03 -9.54
N SER A 212 17.74 0.24 -10.54
CA SER A 212 17.31 0.33 -11.93
C SER A 212 18.04 -0.71 -12.78
N LEU A 213 17.33 -1.27 -13.76
CA LEU A 213 17.84 -2.31 -14.65
C LEU A 213 17.85 -1.81 -16.10
N PRO A 214 18.89 -2.11 -16.89
CA PRO A 214 18.89 -1.84 -18.31
C PRO A 214 17.85 -2.71 -19.05
N LYS A 215 17.54 -2.32 -20.28
CA LYS A 215 16.60 -3.05 -21.16
C LYS A 215 17.02 -4.49 -21.44
N THR A 216 18.33 -4.73 -21.54
CA THR A 216 18.90 -6.03 -21.88
C THR A 216 19.96 -6.41 -20.87
N GLN A 217 20.01 -7.68 -20.51
CA GLN A 217 21.08 -8.25 -19.70
C GLN A 217 22.04 -9.00 -20.61
N LYS A 218 23.35 -8.86 -20.40
CA LYS A 218 24.38 -9.63 -21.11
C LYS A 218 24.19 -11.13 -20.90
N ASN A 219 23.87 -11.52 -19.66
CA ASN A 219 23.66 -12.91 -19.27
C ASN A 219 22.18 -13.29 -19.42
N LYS A 220 21.90 -14.44 -20.03
CA LYS A 220 20.53 -14.96 -20.19
C LYS A 220 19.83 -15.18 -18.84
N LYS A 221 20.58 -15.70 -17.86
CA LYS A 221 20.17 -15.87 -16.46
C LYS A 221 21.11 -15.03 -15.62
N ALA A 222 20.70 -13.81 -15.29
CA ALA A 222 21.54 -12.82 -14.62
C ALA A 222 21.19 -12.71 -13.13
N TYR A 223 22.18 -12.76 -12.25
CA TYR A 223 21.96 -12.82 -10.80
C TYR A 223 22.08 -11.44 -10.16
N LEU A 224 21.01 -11.01 -9.48
CA LEU A 224 21.04 -9.83 -8.60
C LEU A 224 21.67 -10.17 -7.27
N PHE A 225 21.29 -11.28 -6.66
CA PHE A 225 21.98 -11.83 -5.51
C PHE A 225 21.87 -13.35 -5.47
N ASP A 226 22.75 -13.95 -4.71
CA ASP A 226 22.82 -15.39 -4.53
C ASP A 226 23.35 -15.74 -3.14
N ILE A 227 22.71 -16.71 -2.47
CA ILE A 227 23.05 -17.14 -1.11
C ILE A 227 22.98 -18.66 -1.05
N GLY A 228 23.92 -19.29 -0.35
CA GLY A 228 23.87 -20.70 0.00
C GLY A 228 24.98 -21.53 -0.63
N LYS A 229 24.64 -22.73 -1.13
CA LYS A 229 25.62 -23.70 -1.68
C LYS A 229 25.42 -23.88 -3.20
N LYS A 230 26.49 -24.25 -3.92
CA LYS A 230 26.55 -24.23 -5.41
C LYS A 230 25.41 -24.97 -6.13
N LYS A 231 24.85 -26.05 -5.56
CA LYS A 231 23.88 -26.93 -6.26
C LYS A 231 22.55 -27.16 -5.53
N ARG A 232 22.47 -26.85 -4.24
CA ARG A 232 21.37 -27.10 -3.31
C ARG A 232 21.41 -26.07 -2.19
N ASN A 233 20.35 -25.90 -1.43
CA ASN A 233 20.26 -24.93 -0.34
C ASN A 233 20.66 -23.54 -0.80
N ARG A 234 19.88 -23.01 -1.74
CA ARG A 234 20.24 -21.80 -2.47
C ARG A 234 19.03 -20.88 -2.63
N LEU A 235 19.22 -19.62 -2.28
CA LEU A 235 18.24 -18.56 -2.52
C LEU A 235 18.86 -17.56 -3.49
N SER A 236 18.20 -17.31 -4.62
CA SER A 236 18.71 -16.44 -5.66
C SER A 236 17.64 -15.47 -6.17
N ALA A 237 18.01 -14.21 -6.35
CA ALA A 237 17.23 -13.26 -7.15
C ALA A 237 17.83 -13.15 -8.55
N ILE A 238 17.02 -13.44 -9.57
CA ILE A 238 17.48 -13.65 -10.94
C ILE A 238 16.62 -12.88 -11.93
N ILE A 239 17.26 -12.16 -12.83
CA ILE A 239 16.64 -11.64 -14.05
C ILE A 239 16.70 -12.69 -15.15
N TYR A 240 15.54 -13.13 -15.62
CA TYR A 240 15.41 -14.11 -16.69
C TYR A 240 14.18 -13.81 -17.54
N LYS A 241 14.37 -13.72 -18.86
CA LYS A 241 13.30 -13.39 -19.83
C LYS A 241 12.52 -12.12 -19.45
N GLY A 242 13.22 -11.08 -19.00
CA GLY A 242 12.62 -9.78 -18.63
C GLY A 242 11.81 -9.79 -17.33
N LYS A 243 11.87 -10.87 -16.55
CA LYS A 243 11.22 -10.99 -15.24
C LYS A 243 12.26 -11.10 -14.14
N LEU A 244 11.95 -10.51 -13.00
CA LEU A 244 12.65 -10.76 -11.76
C LEU A 244 12.05 -12.01 -11.10
N ASN A 245 12.90 -12.96 -10.74
CA ASN A 245 12.51 -14.20 -10.10
C ASN A 245 13.21 -14.32 -8.76
N LEU A 246 12.46 -14.68 -7.71
CA LEU A 246 13.04 -15.18 -6.46
C LEU A 246 12.94 -16.70 -6.50
N GLU A 247 14.08 -17.39 -6.58
CA GLU A 247 14.16 -18.85 -6.66
C GLU A 247 14.80 -19.40 -5.37
N CYS A 248 14.10 -20.31 -4.70
CA CYS A 248 14.62 -21.11 -3.60
C CYS A 248 14.78 -22.54 -4.08
N LYS A 249 15.99 -23.09 -3.97
CA LYS A 249 16.31 -24.48 -4.28
C LYS A 249 16.68 -25.22 -3.00
N ASP A 250 15.89 -26.22 -2.64
CA ASP A 250 16.06 -26.98 -1.40
C ASP A 250 17.16 -28.06 -1.51
N SER A 251 17.33 -28.89 -0.47
CA SER A 251 18.29 -29.99 -0.46
C SER A 251 17.95 -31.12 -1.42
N ASN A 252 16.66 -31.33 -1.72
CA ASN A 252 16.17 -32.35 -2.66
C ASN A 252 16.35 -31.93 -4.12
N GLY A 253 16.51 -30.62 -4.35
CA GLY A 253 16.69 -30.01 -5.65
C GLY A 253 15.40 -29.42 -6.22
N ASP A 254 14.32 -29.43 -5.45
CA ASP A 254 13.05 -28.80 -5.79
C ASP A 254 13.21 -27.28 -5.85
N ILE A 255 12.48 -26.65 -6.77
CA ILE A 255 12.58 -25.21 -7.04
C ILE A 255 11.25 -24.55 -6.71
N HIS A 256 11.28 -23.68 -5.72
CA HIS A 256 10.17 -22.80 -5.34
C HIS A 256 10.44 -21.41 -5.92
N LYS A 257 9.45 -20.83 -6.59
CA LYS A 257 9.68 -19.64 -7.42
C LYS A 257 8.55 -18.64 -7.34
N LEU A 258 8.91 -17.38 -7.12
CA LEU A 258 8.06 -16.21 -7.32
C LEU A 258 8.57 -15.39 -8.51
N SER A 259 7.70 -14.66 -9.20
CA SER A 259 8.08 -13.92 -10.42
C SER A 259 7.33 -12.61 -10.56
N ALA A 260 8.07 -11.51 -10.72
CA ALA A 260 7.52 -10.18 -10.94
C ALA A 260 8.01 -9.58 -12.26
N ILE A 261 7.18 -8.71 -12.85
CA ILE A 261 7.55 -7.94 -14.04
C ILE A 261 8.33 -6.71 -13.58
N ILE A 262 9.43 -6.41 -14.27
CA ILE A 262 10.22 -5.21 -14.02
C ILE A 262 10.31 -4.36 -15.28
N LYS A 263 10.20 -3.05 -15.14
CA LYS A 263 10.23 -2.12 -16.28
C LYS A 263 11.68 -1.64 -16.45
N PRO A 264 12.25 -1.73 -17.66
CA PRO A 264 13.63 -1.32 -17.86
C PRO A 264 13.77 0.20 -17.71
N ASN A 265 14.96 0.63 -17.32
CA ASN A 265 15.37 2.03 -17.14
C ASN A 265 14.46 2.82 -16.19
N LYS A 266 13.79 2.14 -15.26
CA LYS A 266 13.02 2.74 -14.19
C LYS A 266 13.62 2.34 -12.85
N LEU A 267 13.52 3.25 -11.89
CA LEU A 267 13.84 2.94 -10.51
C LEU A 267 12.73 2.08 -9.92
N HIS A 268 13.13 1.00 -9.27
CA HIS A 268 12.25 0.03 -8.66
C HIS A 268 12.62 -0.16 -7.20
N TYR A 269 11.60 -0.15 -6.34
CA TYR A 269 11.68 -0.69 -5.00
C TYR A 269 11.47 -2.20 -5.07
N ILE A 270 12.41 -2.99 -4.55
CA ILE A 270 12.35 -4.45 -4.61
C ILE A 270 12.60 -4.99 -3.22
N LYS A 271 11.69 -5.82 -2.72
CA LYS A 271 11.79 -6.49 -1.43
C LYS A 271 11.67 -8.00 -1.63
N PHE A 272 12.60 -8.73 -1.05
CA PHE A 272 12.58 -10.18 -0.96
C PHE A 272 12.49 -10.55 0.51
N GLU A 273 11.59 -11.46 0.86
CA GLU A 273 11.54 -12.07 2.19
C GLU A 273 11.61 -13.59 2.05
N PHE A 274 12.34 -14.20 2.96
CA PHE A 274 12.45 -15.64 3.09
C PHE A 274 12.46 -16.03 4.57
N SER A 275 11.69 -17.06 4.92
CA SER A 275 11.73 -17.72 6.22
C SER A 275 11.53 -19.22 6.05
N ASN A 276 12.23 -19.98 6.88
CA ASN A 276 12.10 -21.43 7.03
C ASN A 276 12.29 -21.78 8.50
N ASP A 277 11.18 -21.85 9.24
CA ASP A 277 11.17 -22.05 10.70
C ASP A 277 10.01 -22.96 11.13
N SER A 278 9.72 -23.04 12.44
CA SER A 278 8.68 -23.92 12.98
C SER A 278 7.27 -23.64 12.41
N GLU A 279 7.04 -22.43 11.91
CA GLU A 279 5.79 -22.04 11.26
C GLU A 279 5.78 -22.34 9.75
N GLY A 280 6.78 -23.08 9.24
CA GLY A 280 6.87 -23.49 7.85
C GLY A 280 7.81 -22.67 6.97
N VAL A 281 7.46 -22.58 5.69
CA VAL A 281 8.23 -21.83 4.70
C VAL A 281 7.43 -20.65 4.19
N TYR A 282 8.04 -19.47 4.21
CA TYR A 282 7.49 -18.24 3.66
C TYR A 282 8.48 -17.62 2.69
N MET A 283 7.99 -17.28 1.50
CA MET A 283 8.70 -16.50 0.50
C MET A 283 7.82 -15.34 0.07
N SER A 284 8.39 -14.14 -0.05
CA SER A 284 7.71 -13.00 -0.67
C SER A 284 8.64 -12.26 -1.62
N LEU A 285 8.08 -11.84 -2.74
CA LEU A 285 8.67 -10.97 -3.73
C LEU A 285 7.74 -9.78 -3.93
N SER A 286 8.22 -8.58 -3.59
CA SER A 286 7.54 -7.33 -3.87
C SER A 286 8.37 -6.48 -4.81
N VAL A 287 7.72 -5.94 -5.85
CA VAL A 287 8.27 -4.94 -6.75
C VAL A 287 7.32 -3.75 -6.76
N ASN A 288 7.79 -2.62 -6.22
CA ASN A 288 7.01 -1.43 -5.95
C ASN A 288 5.82 -1.73 -5.03
N ASP A 289 4.61 -1.59 -5.54
CA ASP A 289 3.32 -1.78 -4.87
C ASP A 289 2.72 -3.18 -5.09
N ASP A 290 3.33 -4.01 -5.95
CA ASP A 290 2.88 -5.39 -6.21
C ASP A 290 3.67 -6.36 -5.34
N GLU A 291 2.98 -7.16 -4.52
CA GLU A 291 3.56 -8.22 -3.68
C GLU A 291 2.97 -9.58 -4.06
N GLN A 292 3.83 -10.57 -4.20
CA GLN A 292 3.46 -11.98 -4.33
C GLN A 292 4.14 -12.77 -3.24
N ASP A 293 3.44 -13.72 -2.65
CA ASP A 293 3.97 -14.61 -1.65
C ASP A 293 3.62 -16.07 -1.92
N LEU A 294 4.48 -16.94 -1.38
CA LEU A 294 4.32 -18.39 -1.41
C LEU A 294 4.53 -18.89 0.01
N ARG A 295 3.62 -19.76 0.44
CA ARG A 295 3.61 -20.34 1.78
C ARG A 295 3.46 -21.85 1.67
N HIS A 296 4.34 -22.57 2.34
CA HIS A 296 4.12 -23.97 2.66
C HIS A 296 3.90 -24.00 4.18
N GLY A 297 2.84 -24.70 4.63
CA GLY A 297 2.41 -24.77 6.04
C GLY A 297 3.49 -25.39 6.95
N LYS A 298 3.14 -26.22 7.93
CA LYS A 298 4.13 -26.78 8.90
C LYS A 298 5.28 -27.63 8.31
N THR A 299 5.41 -27.70 7.00
CA THR A 299 6.54 -28.30 6.30
C THR A 299 7.69 -27.29 6.23
N THR A 300 8.81 -27.62 6.86
CA THR A 300 10.07 -26.94 6.63
C THR A 300 10.73 -27.48 5.38
N LEU A 301 11.35 -26.61 4.59
CA LEU A 301 12.30 -27.07 3.58
C LEU A 301 13.59 -27.48 4.29
N ASP A 302 14.25 -28.53 3.82
CA ASP A 302 15.62 -28.84 4.24
C ASP A 302 16.57 -27.83 3.58
N ILE A 303 16.61 -26.62 4.13
CA ILE A 303 17.41 -25.50 3.64
C ILE A 303 18.13 -24.79 4.79
N ASP A 304 19.45 -24.80 4.68
CA ASP A 304 20.40 -24.14 5.57
C ASP A 304 21.03 -22.97 4.82
N LEU A 305 20.42 -21.78 4.96
CA LEU A 305 20.94 -20.54 4.36
C LEU A 305 21.92 -19.87 5.31
N ASN A 306 23.19 -19.83 4.89
CA ASN A 306 24.20 -19.02 5.56
C ASN A 306 24.30 -17.65 4.89
N LEU A 307 23.81 -16.59 5.55
CA LEU A 307 23.90 -15.23 5.02
C LEU A 307 25.34 -14.76 4.76
N ASN A 308 26.36 -15.35 5.39
CA ASN A 308 27.78 -15.05 5.11
C ASN A 308 28.23 -15.53 3.72
N SER A 309 27.43 -16.35 3.05
CA SER A 309 27.66 -16.75 1.65
C SER A 309 27.00 -15.82 0.63
N LEU A 310 26.41 -14.70 1.08
CA LEU A 310 25.75 -13.75 0.18
C LEU A 310 26.74 -13.16 -0.83
N VAL A 311 26.38 -13.30 -2.10
CA VAL A 311 26.99 -12.59 -3.24
C VAL A 311 25.94 -11.66 -3.82
N LEU A 312 26.27 -10.37 -3.94
CA LEU A 312 25.43 -9.36 -4.59
C LEU A 312 26.02 -9.02 -5.95
N GLY A 313 25.23 -9.15 -7.00
CA GLY A 313 25.56 -8.81 -8.38
C GLY A 313 26.07 -9.96 -9.24
N ALA A 314 26.22 -11.17 -8.67
CA ALA A 314 26.64 -12.37 -9.39
C ALA A 314 26.12 -13.66 -8.72
N ASP A 315 26.36 -14.80 -9.35
CA ASP A 315 26.19 -16.10 -8.72
C ASP A 315 27.28 -16.38 -7.65
N LEU A 316 27.13 -17.47 -6.88
CA LEU A 316 28.10 -17.92 -5.86
C LEU A 316 29.53 -18.17 -6.39
N LYS A 317 29.77 -18.15 -7.71
CA LYS A 317 31.10 -18.25 -8.33
C LYS A 317 31.62 -16.92 -8.86
N GLY A 318 30.91 -15.81 -8.66
CA GLY A 318 31.25 -14.50 -9.21
C GLY A 318 31.00 -14.41 -10.73
N ASN A 319 30.14 -15.27 -11.28
CA ASN A 319 29.80 -15.26 -12.71
C ASN A 319 28.33 -14.87 -12.93
N ASN A 320 27.95 -14.70 -14.20
CA ASN A 320 26.57 -14.49 -14.62
C ASN A 320 25.90 -13.28 -13.93
N GLY A 321 26.67 -12.22 -13.67
CA GLY A 321 26.16 -11.06 -12.97
C GLY A 321 25.06 -10.31 -13.72
N ALA A 322 24.17 -9.70 -12.95
CA ALA A 322 23.22 -8.73 -13.47
C ALA A 322 23.89 -7.37 -13.64
N GLU A 323 23.54 -6.70 -14.73
CA GLU A 323 23.83 -5.28 -14.91
C GLU A 323 22.70 -4.46 -14.30
N PHE A 324 23.02 -3.58 -13.35
CA PHE A 324 22.06 -2.73 -12.65
C PHE A 324 22.74 -1.57 -11.92
N SER A 325 21.97 -0.53 -11.63
CA SER A 325 22.36 0.53 -10.70
C SER A 325 21.62 0.34 -9.39
N ILE A 326 22.31 0.48 -8.27
CA ILE A 326 21.69 0.48 -6.94
C ILE A 326 21.84 1.85 -6.27
N VAL A 327 20.73 2.33 -5.74
CA VAL A 327 20.63 3.58 -4.96
C VAL A 327 20.73 3.29 -3.47
N SER A 328 19.97 2.30 -3.01
CA SER A 328 19.86 1.93 -1.61
C SER A 328 19.75 0.42 -1.44
N LYS A 329 20.29 -0.08 -0.33
CA LYS A 329 20.19 -1.47 0.10
C LYS A 329 19.94 -1.55 1.60
N MET A 330 19.08 -2.45 2.01
CA MET A 330 18.85 -2.79 3.42
C MET A 330 18.75 -4.32 3.53
N ILE A 331 19.35 -4.88 4.57
CA ILE A 331 19.33 -6.33 4.83
C ILE A 331 18.96 -6.53 6.30
N PHE A 332 17.93 -7.35 6.54
CA PHE A 332 17.47 -7.70 7.87
C PHE A 332 17.57 -9.22 8.07
N GLY A 333 17.90 -9.65 9.30
CA GLY A 333 17.96 -11.06 9.70
C GLY A 333 16.61 -11.70 10.04
N SER A 334 15.50 -11.08 9.63
CA SER A 334 14.15 -11.57 9.83
C SER A 334 13.24 -11.08 8.69
N THR A 335 12.04 -11.65 8.57
CA THR A 335 10.96 -10.99 7.83
C THR A 335 10.53 -9.71 8.56
N LEU A 336 9.93 -8.77 7.84
CA LEU A 336 9.49 -7.51 8.42
C LEU A 336 8.09 -7.63 9.03
N SER A 337 7.88 -6.93 10.13
CA SER A 337 6.54 -6.61 10.61
C SER A 337 5.82 -5.67 9.64
N LEU A 338 4.50 -5.55 9.75
CA LEU A 338 3.74 -4.66 8.88
C LEU A 338 4.16 -3.19 9.03
N SER A 339 4.38 -2.72 10.26
CA SER A 339 4.83 -1.36 10.54
C SER A 339 6.19 -1.06 9.91
N GLU A 340 7.13 -2.01 9.98
CA GLU A 340 8.43 -1.87 9.31
C GLU A 340 8.31 -1.87 7.79
N LYS A 341 7.41 -2.68 7.22
CA LYS A 341 7.16 -2.67 5.77
C LYS A 341 6.69 -1.28 5.30
N LEU A 342 5.77 -0.66 6.05
CA LEU A 342 5.28 0.70 5.77
C LEU A 342 6.40 1.73 5.91
N GLU A 343 7.15 1.68 7.00
CA GLU A 343 8.24 2.63 7.29
C GLU A 343 9.34 2.57 6.22
N VAL A 344 9.79 1.36 5.85
CA VAL A 344 10.82 1.20 4.83
C VAL A 344 10.32 1.64 3.45
N TYR A 345 9.08 1.29 3.09
CA TYR A 345 8.48 1.72 1.83
C TYR A 345 8.42 3.25 1.74
N TYR A 346 7.90 3.92 2.77
CA TYR A 346 7.76 5.36 2.81
C TYR A 346 9.12 6.06 2.65
N ASN A 347 10.13 5.63 3.41
CA ASN A 347 11.47 6.22 3.36
C ASN A 347 12.13 6.08 1.97
N LEU A 348 11.92 4.96 1.29
CA LEU A 348 12.47 4.72 -0.06
C LEU A 348 11.66 5.40 -1.17
N LYS A 349 10.35 5.54 -1.00
CA LYS A 349 9.51 6.33 -1.92
C LYS A 349 9.91 7.81 -1.87
N LYS A 350 10.10 8.35 -0.67
CA LYS A 350 10.57 9.73 -0.47
C LYS A 350 11.94 9.99 -1.10
N SER A 351 12.86 9.03 -1.05
CA SER A 351 14.17 9.16 -1.72
C SER A 351 14.11 9.06 -3.24
N SER A 352 13.00 8.57 -3.81
CA SER A 352 12.83 8.36 -5.26
C SER A 352 12.36 9.61 -6.03
N THR A 353 12.00 10.70 -5.33
CA THR A 353 11.42 11.92 -5.94
C THR A 353 12.46 12.87 -6.54
N SER A 354 13.75 12.62 -6.30
CA SER A 354 14.87 13.34 -6.89
C SER A 354 15.88 12.35 -7.47
N PRO A 355 16.70 12.73 -8.47
CA PRO A 355 17.81 11.91 -8.89
C PRO A 355 18.67 11.57 -7.66
N PRO A 356 19.01 10.30 -7.44
CA PRO A 356 19.84 9.93 -6.30
C PRO A 356 21.20 10.63 -6.45
N PRO A 357 21.77 11.19 -5.38
CA PRO A 357 23.04 11.93 -5.46
C PRO A 357 24.21 11.02 -5.87
N ALA A 358 24.08 9.72 -5.61
CA ALA A 358 25.03 8.72 -6.04
C ALA A 358 24.33 7.38 -6.29
N THR A 359 24.92 6.59 -7.16
CA THR A 359 24.52 5.20 -7.43
C THR A 359 25.75 4.30 -7.48
N ILE A 360 25.58 3.03 -7.16
CA ILE A 360 26.62 2.03 -7.40
C ILE A 360 26.20 1.22 -8.62
N ASN A 361 27.02 1.24 -9.66
CA ASN A 361 26.77 0.54 -10.91
C ASN A 361 27.49 -0.81 -10.93
N PHE A 362 26.71 -1.85 -11.19
CA PHE A 362 27.18 -3.21 -11.40
C PHE A 362 27.15 -3.51 -12.90
N SER A 363 28.30 -3.91 -13.42
CA SER A 363 28.45 -4.57 -14.72
C SER A 363 28.35 -6.09 -14.53
N PRO A 364 28.15 -6.89 -15.59
CA PRO A 364 27.98 -8.34 -15.50
C PRO A 364 29.11 -9.12 -14.81
N GLU A 365 30.31 -8.56 -14.71
CA GLU A 365 31.48 -9.15 -14.06
C GLU A 365 31.71 -8.59 -12.64
N GLN A 366 30.92 -7.61 -12.19
CA GLN A 366 31.11 -6.92 -10.92
C GLN A 366 30.18 -7.48 -9.84
N TYR A 367 30.70 -7.62 -8.63
CA TYR A 367 29.94 -8.15 -7.50
C TYR A 367 30.58 -7.81 -6.15
N PHE A 368 29.78 -7.89 -5.09
CA PHE A 368 30.24 -7.90 -3.71
C PHE A 368 30.02 -9.27 -3.08
N ILE A 369 30.88 -9.64 -2.14
CA ILE A 369 30.73 -10.80 -1.25
C ILE A 369 30.53 -10.29 0.18
N ARG A 370 29.70 -10.95 0.98
CA ARG A 370 29.58 -10.66 2.40
C ARG A 370 30.78 -11.20 3.18
N ASP A 371 31.46 -10.36 3.93
CA ASP A 371 32.57 -10.75 4.79
C ASP A 371 32.10 -11.30 6.16
N LYS A 372 33.06 -11.69 7.01
CA LYS A 372 32.80 -12.20 8.36
C LYS A 372 32.20 -11.15 9.30
N SER A 373 32.45 -9.86 9.03
CA SER A 373 31.89 -8.73 9.76
C SER A 373 30.47 -8.39 9.29
N GLY A 374 29.96 -9.08 8.27
CA GLY A 374 28.63 -8.90 7.71
C GLY A 374 28.54 -7.82 6.63
N ASN A 375 29.66 -7.17 6.27
CA ASN A 375 29.75 -6.12 5.27
C ASN A 375 29.84 -6.71 3.86
N LEU A 376 29.32 -5.98 2.87
CA LEU A 376 29.50 -6.33 1.46
C LEU A 376 30.79 -5.69 0.92
N VAL A 377 31.77 -6.51 0.57
CA VAL A 377 33.12 -6.10 0.16
C VAL A 377 33.54 -6.75 -1.17
N GLN A 378 34.54 -6.16 -1.83
CA GLN A 378 35.21 -6.75 -2.98
C GLN A 378 36.69 -6.37 -2.92
N GLU A 379 37.53 -7.33 -2.51
CA GLU A 379 38.97 -7.10 -2.34
C GLU A 379 39.68 -6.88 -3.67
N ASN A 380 39.20 -7.53 -4.74
CA ASN A 380 39.76 -7.35 -6.06
C ASN A 380 39.03 -6.23 -6.80
N GLN A 381 39.67 -5.06 -6.85
CA GLN A 381 39.13 -3.85 -7.50
C GLN A 381 38.63 -4.08 -8.94
N LYS A 382 39.18 -5.05 -9.67
CA LYS A 382 38.71 -5.41 -11.03
C LYS A 382 37.24 -5.82 -11.05
N PHE A 383 36.78 -6.51 -10.01
CA PHE A 383 35.40 -6.98 -9.87
C PHE A 383 34.55 -6.03 -9.01
N GLY A 384 35.14 -4.94 -8.50
CA GLY A 384 34.44 -3.96 -7.69
C GLY A 384 33.45 -3.17 -8.54
N PRO A 385 32.18 -3.00 -8.12
CA PRO A 385 31.23 -2.12 -8.78
C PRO A 385 31.66 -0.66 -8.61
N ARG A 386 31.17 0.22 -9.49
CA ARG A 386 31.63 1.62 -9.57
C ARG A 386 30.65 2.56 -8.89
N LEU A 387 31.14 3.43 -8.03
CA LEU A 387 30.37 4.58 -7.57
C LEU A 387 30.25 5.60 -8.70
N VAL A 388 29.04 6.03 -8.98
CA VAL A 388 28.73 7.09 -9.94
C VAL A 388 28.01 8.20 -9.18
N LEU A 389 28.64 9.37 -9.12
CA LEU A 389 28.04 10.57 -8.58
C LEU A 389 27.16 11.21 -9.65
N THR A 390 25.96 11.60 -9.25
CA THR A 390 25.06 12.35 -10.14
C THR A 390 25.51 13.79 -10.05
N ASN A 391 26.16 14.31 -11.10
CA ASN A 391 26.51 15.73 -11.15
C ASN A 391 25.19 16.54 -11.06
N PRO A 392 25.01 17.40 -10.05
CA PRO A 392 23.99 18.44 -10.17
C PRO A 392 24.40 19.28 -11.40
N ASP A 393 23.45 19.58 -12.27
CA ASP A 393 23.67 20.28 -13.53
C ASP A 393 24.79 21.33 -13.47
N PRO A 394 25.76 21.33 -14.40
CA PRO A 394 26.70 22.45 -14.59
C PRO A 394 26.00 23.75 -15.05
N GLN A 395 24.68 23.76 -15.23
CA GLN A 395 23.91 24.88 -15.77
C GLN A 395 23.24 25.74 -14.70
N LYS A 396 24.02 26.22 -13.73
CA LYS A 396 23.73 27.45 -12.96
C LYS A 396 25.02 28.22 -12.66
N SER A 397 25.77 28.51 -13.70
CA SER A 397 26.79 29.56 -13.69
C SER A 397 26.73 30.29 -15.02
N ASN A 398 25.79 31.23 -15.10
CA ASN A 398 25.86 32.40 -15.98
C ASN A 398 25.47 33.62 -15.14
#